data_AF-A0A6J4RUQ7-F1
#
_entry.id   AF-A0A6J4RUQ7-F1
#
_cell.length_a   1.000
_cell.length_b   1.000
_cell.length_c   1.000
_cell.angle_alpha   90.00
_cell.angle_beta   90.00
_cell.angle_gamma   90.00
#
_symmetry.space_group_name_H-M   'P 1'
#
loop_
_entity.id
_entity.type
_entity.pdbx_description
1 polymer ?
#
loop_
_entity_poly.entity_id
_entity_poly.type
_entity_poly.pdbx_seq_one_letter_code
_entity_poly.pdbx_strand_id
1 'polypeptide(L)'
;MAVLLAALSALAVVILFAALVFYLLGIIEALVGIGGETPSGYSHRSSYLSKITFGLRAIERQTDHLGPEVTRLNGSLSQAAEGLGSIDGHLGKTIEAVGRQEGER
;
A
#
# COMPACT_ATOMS: atom_id res chain seq x y z
N MET A 1 -13.41 50.77 41.73
CA MET A 1 -12.34 50.39 40.77
C MET A 1 -11.90 48.94 40.92
N ALA A 2 -11.39 48.51 42.09
CA ALA A 2 -10.97 47.11 42.30
C ALA A 2 -12.06 46.07 42.02
N VAL A 3 -13.29 46.30 42.49
CA VAL A 3 -14.43 45.39 42.27
C VAL A 3 -14.79 45.25 40.79
N LEU A 4 -14.75 46.36 40.04
CA LEU A 4 -15.02 46.36 38.60
C LEU A 4 -13.96 45.55 37.84
N LEU A 5 -12.68 45.76 38.17
CA LEU A 5 -11.57 45.02 37.57
C LEU A 5 -11.61 43.53 37.93
N ALA A 6 -11.99 43.20 39.16
CA ALA A 6 -12.17 41.81 39.60
C ALA A 6 -13.33 41.13 38.84
N ALA A 7 -14.46 41.82 38.68
CA ALA A 7 -15.60 41.32 37.92
C ALA A 7 -15.26 41.12 36.43
N LEU A 8 -14.55 42.07 35.82
CA LEU A 8 -14.07 41.96 34.45
C LEU A 8 -13.09 40.79 34.26
N SER A 9 -12.19 40.59 35.23
CA SER A 9 -11.23 39.49 35.20
C SER A 9 -11.93 38.15 35.33
N ALA A 10 -12.91 38.03 36.24
CA ALA A 10 -13.73 36.83 36.38
C ALA A 10 -14.51 36.53 35.08
N LEU A 11 -15.11 37.56 34.47
CA LEU A 11 -15.81 37.43 33.19
C LEU A 11 -14.86 36.96 32.06
N ALA A 12 -13.66 37.52 31.98
CA ALA A 12 -12.65 37.14 30.99
C ALA A 12 -12.25 35.66 31.12
N VAL A 13 -12.08 35.16 32.36
CA VAL A 13 -11.80 33.74 32.61
C VAL A 13 -12.97 32.87 32.14
N VAL A 14 -14.21 33.25 32.43
CA VAL A 14 -15.40 32.51 31.96
C VAL A 14 -15.46 32.45 30.43
N ILE A 15 -15.21 33.57 29.75
CA ILE A 15 -15.18 33.64 28.28
C ILE A 15 -14.06 32.75 27.73
N LEU A 16 -12.87 32.77 28.33
CA LEU A 16 -11.75 31.92 27.92
C LEU A 16 -12.10 30.43 28.02
N PHE A 17 -12.71 30.01 29.14
CA PHE A 17 -13.16 28.62 29.31
C PHE A 17 -14.25 28.25 28.29
N ALA A 18 -15.20 29.14 28.04
CA ALA A 18 -16.24 28.91 27.02
C ALA A 18 -15.63 28.74 25.62
N ALA A 19 -14.67 29.59 25.25
CA ALA A 19 -13.95 29.47 23.98
C ALA A 19 -13.18 28.14 23.89
N LEU A 20 -12.48 27.74 24.96
CA LEU A 20 -11.79 26.45 25.03
C LEU A 20 -12.74 25.28 24.79
N VAL A 21 -13.88 25.23 25.47
CA VAL A 21 -14.88 24.17 25.29
C VAL A 21 -15.42 24.18 23.85
N PHE A 22 -15.74 25.35 23.31
CA PHE A 22 -16.25 25.50 21.95
C PHE A 22 -15.28 24.91 20.91
N TYR A 23 -14.00 25.30 20.97
CA TYR A 23 -12.99 24.78 20.04
C TYR A 23 -12.72 23.29 20.25
N LEU A 24 -12.72 22.81 21.50
CA LEU A 24 -12.47 21.41 21.81
C LEU A 24 -13.58 20.50 21.26
N LEU A 25 -14.83 20.94 21.35
CA LEU A 25 -15.97 20.25 20.71
C LEU A 25 -15.84 20.25 19.18
N GLY A 26 -15.45 21.38 18.58
CA GLY A 26 -15.22 21.45 17.13
C GLY A 26 -14.10 20.52 16.66
N ILE A 27 -13.01 20.39 17.42
CA ILE A 27 -11.93 19.44 17.12
C ILE A 27 -12.43 18.00 17.21
N ILE A 28 -13.22 17.65 18.23
CA ILE A 28 -13.79 16.31 18.38
C ILE A 28 -14.66 15.97 17.16
N GLU A 29 -15.54 16.87 16.74
CA GLU A 29 -16.41 16.67 15.59
C GLU A 29 -15.61 16.48 14.29
N ALA A 30 -14.57 17.29 14.09
CA ALA A 30 -13.66 17.14 12.95
C ALA A 30 -12.93 15.79 12.96
N LEU A 31 -12.41 15.37 14.12
CA LEU A 31 -11.72 14.09 14.28
C LEU A 31 -12.65 12.89 14.05
N VAL A 32 -13.91 13.01 14.47
CA VAL A 32 -14.96 12.02 14.17
C VAL A 32 -15.21 11.93 12.67
N GLY A 33 -15.36 13.06 11.98
CA GLY A 33 -15.52 13.09 10.53
C GLY A 33 -14.34 12.43 9.79
N ILE A 34 -13.11 12.66 10.25
CA ILE A 34 -11.89 12.05 9.70
C ILE A 34 -11.77 10.56 10.05
N GLY A 35 -12.20 10.16 11.25
CA GLY A 35 -12.07 8.80 11.76
C GLY A 35 -13.03 7.80 11.12
N GLY A 36 -14.12 8.28 10.51
CA GLY A 36 -15.23 7.47 9.99
C GLY A 36 -16.41 7.44 10.98
N GLU A 37 -17.48 6.70 10.64
CA GLU A 37 -18.72 6.65 11.44
C GLU A 37 -18.44 6.38 12.94
N THR A 38 -18.82 7.34 13.79
CA THR A 38 -18.81 7.19 15.25
C THR A 38 -19.82 6.12 15.67
N PRO A 39 -19.47 5.20 16.60
CA PRO A 39 -20.42 4.21 17.07
C PRO A 39 -21.52 4.88 17.90
N SER A 40 -22.75 4.93 17.40
CA SER A 40 -23.94 5.05 18.24
C SER A 40 -24.37 3.64 18.68
N GLY A 41 -23.73 3.13 19.74
CA GLY A 41 -24.09 1.86 20.41
C GLY A 41 -23.04 0.75 20.38
N TYR A 42 -23.42 -0.42 20.94
CA TYR A 42 -22.63 -1.66 21.14
C TYR A 42 -22.21 -2.39 19.84
N SER A 43 -22.06 -1.67 18.73
CA SER A 43 -21.78 -2.28 17.41
C SER A 43 -20.45 -1.77 16.87
N HIS A 44 -19.50 -2.70 16.74
CA HIS A 44 -18.22 -2.52 16.07
C HIS A 44 -18.42 -1.98 14.64
N ARG A 45 -18.17 -0.69 14.41
CA ARG A 45 -18.12 -0.12 13.06
C ARG A 45 -16.76 0.47 12.73
N SER A 46 -16.41 0.32 11.46
CA SER A 46 -15.06 0.31 10.91
C SER A 46 -14.58 1.72 10.58
N SER A 47 -13.59 2.20 11.33
CA SER A 47 -12.80 3.39 11.00
C SER A 47 -12.26 3.32 9.56
N TYR A 48 -12.14 4.45 8.86
CA TYR A 48 -11.50 4.47 7.54
C TYR A 48 -10.10 3.85 7.57
N LEU A 49 -9.34 4.08 8.64
CA LEU A 49 -8.01 3.47 8.81
C LEU A 49 -8.12 1.94 8.88
N SER A 50 -9.12 1.41 9.60
CA SER A 50 -9.36 -0.04 9.65
C SER A 50 -9.74 -0.63 8.28
N LYS A 51 -10.51 0.10 7.47
CA LYS A 51 -10.82 -0.31 6.08
C LYS A 51 -9.57 -0.30 5.21
N ILE A 52 -8.73 0.74 5.32
CA ILE A 52 -7.46 0.83 4.60
C ILE A 52 -6.52 -0.31 5.01
N THR A 53 -6.36 -0.57 6.30
CA THR A 53 -5.53 -1.68 6.80
C THR A 53 -6.04 -3.03 6.31
N PHE A 54 -7.36 -3.25 6.35
CA PHE A 54 -7.96 -4.49 5.85
C PHE A 54 -7.73 -4.65 4.33
N GLY A 55 -7.95 -3.59 3.56
CA GLY A 55 -7.70 -3.57 2.12
C GLY A 55 -6.23 -3.82 1.78
N LEU A 56 -5.29 -3.17 2.50
CA LEU A 56 -3.87 -3.37 2.30
C LEU A 56 -3.45 -4.82 2.59
N ARG A 57 -4.00 -5.42 3.65
CA ARG A 57 -3.75 -6.83 3.98
C ARG A 57 -4.32 -7.80 2.94
N ALA A 58 -5.47 -7.45 2.34
CA ALA A 58 -6.03 -8.23 1.25
C ALA A 58 -5.13 -8.16 0.00
N ILE A 59 -4.61 -6.97 -0.34
CA ILE A 59 -3.65 -6.78 -1.43
C ILE A 59 -2.38 -7.59 -1.15
N GLU A 60 -1.77 -7.42 0.02
CA GLU A 60 -0.58 -8.17 0.45
C GLU A 60 -0.79 -9.68 0.22
N ARG A 61 -1.85 -10.25 0.80
CA ARG A 61 -2.14 -11.69 0.69
C ARG A 61 -2.45 -12.14 -0.75
N GLN A 62 -3.04 -11.29 -1.57
CA GLN A 62 -3.26 -11.56 -2.99
C GLN A 62 -1.97 -11.43 -3.81
N THR A 63 -1.01 -10.62 -3.38
CA THR A 63 0.24 -10.36 -4.14
C THR A 63 1.44 -11.15 -3.64
N ASP A 64 1.38 -11.78 -2.46
CA ASP A 64 2.49 -12.52 -1.84
C ASP A 64 3.08 -13.61 -2.74
N HIS A 65 2.27 -14.23 -3.60
CA HIS A 65 2.71 -15.30 -4.48
C HIS A 65 3.47 -14.81 -5.73
N LEU A 66 3.41 -13.52 -6.05
CA LEU A 66 4.01 -12.96 -7.27
C LEU A 66 5.54 -13.10 -7.26
N GLY A 67 6.21 -12.87 -6.13
CA GLY A 67 7.67 -12.96 -6.03
C GLY A 67 8.21 -14.36 -6.39
N PRO A 68 7.73 -15.43 -5.74
CA PRO A 68 8.08 -16.80 -6.10
C PRO A 68 7.73 -17.17 -7.55
N GLU A 69 6.57 -16.72 -8.05
CA GLU A 69 6.10 -17.05 -9.39
C GLU A 69 6.95 -16.39 -10.48
N VAL A 70 7.32 -15.12 -10.30
CA VAL A 70 8.26 -14.41 -11.18
C VAL A 70 9.64 -15.09 -11.16
N THR A 71 10.12 -15.50 -9.99
CA THR A 71 11.40 -16.21 -9.86
C THR A 71 11.38 -17.54 -10.63
N ARG A 72 10.29 -18.31 -10.48
CA ARG A 72 10.09 -19.57 -11.21
C ARG A 72 10.04 -19.34 -12.71
N LEU A 73 9.25 -18.36 -13.15
CA LEU A 73 9.09 -18.02 -14.56
C LEU A 73 10.43 -17.64 -15.20
N ASN A 74 11.20 -16.76 -14.54
CA ASN A 74 12.53 -16.37 -15.02
C ASN A 74 13.49 -17.57 -15.11
N GLY A 75 13.43 -18.48 -14.14
CA GLY A 75 14.21 -19.72 -14.19
C GLY A 75 13.86 -20.58 -15.41
N SER A 76 12.56 -20.78 -15.68
CA SER A 76 12.11 -21.54 -16.85
C SER A 76 12.47 -20.85 -18.17
N LEU A 77 12.38 -19.53 -18.25
CA LEU A 77 12.77 -18.78 -19.44
C LEU A 77 14.29 -18.85 -19.69
N SER A 78 15.11 -18.81 -18.64
CA SER A 78 16.57 -18.99 -18.76
C SER A 78 16.91 -20.37 -19.32
N GLN A 79 16.30 -21.43 -18.77
CA GLN A 79 16.49 -22.80 -19.26
C GLN A 79 16.04 -22.96 -20.72
N ALA A 80 14.92 -22.35 -21.09
CA ALA A 80 14.43 -22.37 -22.47
C ALA A 80 15.42 -21.67 -23.42
N ALA A 81 15.96 -20.51 -23.02
CA ALA A 81 16.95 -19.78 -23.80
C ALA A 81 18.25 -20.58 -23.98
N GLU A 82 18.74 -21.24 -22.92
CA GLU A 82 19.89 -22.13 -22.99
C GLU A 82 19.66 -23.32 -23.92
N GLY A 83 18.50 -23.97 -23.82
CA GLY A 83 18.12 -25.08 -24.69
C GLY A 83 18.04 -24.66 -26.17
N LEU A 84 17.45 -23.50 -26.46
CA LEU A 84 17.40 -22.94 -27.81
C LEU A 84 18.79 -22.62 -28.36
N GLY A 85 19.70 -22.06 -27.54
CA GLY A 85 21.08 -21.81 -27.95
C GLY A 85 21.85 -23.10 -28.26
N SER A 86 21.60 -24.17 -27.50
CA SER A 86 22.17 -25.49 -27.79
C SER A 86 21.68 -26.05 -29.13
N ILE A 87 20.37 -25.96 -29.40
CA ILE A 87 19.77 -26.40 -30.67
C ILE A 87 20.38 -25.62 -31.84
N ASP A 88 20.47 -24.30 -31.74
CA ASP A 88 21.07 -23.45 -32.78
C ASP A 88 22.53 -23.86 -33.07
N GLY A 89 23.32 -24.07 -32.01
CA GLY A 89 24.70 -24.55 -32.14
C GLY A 89 24.81 -25.93 -32.80
N HIS A 90 23.90 -26.85 -32.50
CA HIS A 90 23.84 -28.16 -33.14
C HIS A 90 23.43 -28.08 -34.62
N LEU A 91 22.45 -27.24 -34.94
CA LEU A 91 22.00 -27.02 -36.32
C LEU A 91 23.11 -26.38 -37.16
N GLY A 92 23.79 -25.36 -36.63
CA GLY A 92 24.94 -24.73 -37.30
C GLY A 92 26.04 -25.72 -37.65
N LYS A 93 26.44 -26.58 -36.70
CA LYS A 93 27.43 -27.65 -36.95
C LYS A 93 26.95 -28.68 -37.97
N THR A 94 25.66 -29.01 -37.95
CA THR A 94 25.08 -29.98 -38.90
C THR A 94 25.11 -29.42 -40.32
N ILE A 95 24.74 -28.15 -40.49
CA ILE A 95 24.81 -27.45 -41.78
C ILE A 95 26.26 -27.41 -42.30
N GLU A 96 27.23 -27.08 -41.45
CA GLU A 96 28.64 -27.06 -41.81
C GLU A 96 29.16 -28.46 -42.22
N ALA A 97 28.74 -29.52 -41.51
CA ALA A 97 29.09 -30.89 -41.86
C ALA A 97 28.51 -31.32 -43.21
N VAL A 98 27.24 -31.00 -43.49
CA VAL A 98 26.60 -31.28 -44.78
C VAL A 98 27.29 -30.51 -45.91
N GLY A 99 27.58 -29.22 -45.71
CA GLY A 99 28.28 -28.41 -46.72
C GLY A 99 29.68 -28.95 -47.06
N ARG A 100 30.41 -29.51 -46.07
CA ARG A 100 31.70 -30.19 -46.33
C ARG A 100 31.53 -31.46 -47.16
N GLN A 101 30.49 -32.26 -46.92
CA GLN A 101 30.22 -33.48 -47.69
C GLN A 101 29.81 -33.19 -49.15
N GLU A 102 29.14 -32.07 -49.40
CA GLU A 102 28.78 -31.65 -50.76
C GLU A 102 29.97 -31.11 -51.56
N GLY A 103 30.96 -30.47 -50.90
CA GLY A 103 32.16 -29.96 -51.55
C GLY A 103 33.25 -31.00 -51.85
N GLU A 104 33.17 -32.19 -51.24
CA GLU A 104 34.09 -33.32 -51.49
C GLU A 104 33.60 -34.28 -52.59
N ARG A 105 32.46 -34.00 -53.24
CA ARG A 105 31.94 -34.71 -54.42
C ARG A 105 32.23 -33.92 -55.69
#